data_AF-A0A015LLS5-F1
#
_entry.id   AF-A0A015LLS5-F1
#
_cell.length_a   1.000
_cell.length_b   1.000
_cell.length_c   1.000
_cell.angle_alpha   90.00
_cell.angle_beta   90.00
_cell.angle_gamma   90.00
#
_symmetry.space_group_name_H-M   'P 1'
#
loop_
_entity.id
_entity.type
_entity.pdbx_description
1 polymer ?
#
loop_
_entity_poly.entity_id
_entity_poly.type
_entity_poly.pdbx_seq_one_letter_code
_entity_poly.pdbx_strand_id
1 'polypeptide(L)'
;METSQKDLCTENSHPKGPLEGSKAIVRLYRPCNTYSFSFHTKRINPYEITDTRGSGTLYNTKKARYFLIELDQHADLDLTRKNFFTVYTNDIEMTHDHQRIFNSSSKKLNINYLIGTYLTFTFAINRQFSPDTVKKYFKRLRQLLLVKFLAIKNRLSSDSIKNRQTNTFIRFSSGSHVIYLGFYLPCGMNNLFGLGKHCDQPAAFVLSRNRWKCHTHLLNIENVNLNIQTNSKFPSNPALYKCLTDNPRAKKVHST
;
A
#
# COMPACT_ATOMS: atom_id res chain seq x y z
N MET A 1 -48.80 56.80 52.77
CA MET A 1 -48.30 56.70 51.39
C MET A 1 -47.33 55.54 51.36
N GLU A 2 -47.65 54.53 50.53
CA GLU A 2 -46.77 53.51 49.92
C GLU A 2 -45.79 52.74 50.84
N THR A 3 -46.15 51.55 51.33
CA THR A 3 -46.09 50.19 50.74
C THR A 3 -44.82 49.39 51.10
N SER A 4 -45.03 48.47 52.05
CA SER A 4 -44.50 47.09 52.24
C SER A 4 -44.03 46.41 50.92
N GLN A 5 -43.11 45.43 50.81
CA GLN A 5 -42.78 44.24 51.64
C GLN A 5 -41.63 43.49 50.92
N LYS A 6 -40.52 43.15 51.59
CA LYS A 6 -39.96 41.80 51.89
C LYS A 6 -39.91 40.71 50.80
N ASP A 7 -38.72 40.09 50.71
CA ASP A 7 -38.32 38.87 49.99
C ASP A 7 -39.07 37.58 50.38
N LEU A 8 -39.31 36.67 49.41
CA LEU A 8 -38.82 35.26 49.32
C LEU A 8 -39.68 34.38 48.36
N CYS A 9 -38.98 33.68 47.46
CA CYS A 9 -39.18 32.37 46.78
C CYS A 9 -40.55 31.76 46.36
N THR A 10 -40.41 30.90 45.32
CA THR A 10 -41.31 29.84 44.75
C THR A 10 -42.40 30.34 43.78
N GLU A 11 -42.70 29.74 42.61
CA GLU A 11 -42.52 28.39 42.09
C GLU A 11 -42.78 28.33 40.55
N ASN A 12 -42.45 27.20 39.95
CA ASN A 12 -42.41 26.84 38.52
C ASN A 12 -43.66 27.13 37.66
N SER A 13 -43.42 27.45 36.38
CA SER A 13 -44.24 26.93 35.28
C SER A 13 -43.38 26.57 34.06
N HIS A 14 -43.28 25.27 33.78
CA HIS A 14 -42.82 24.75 32.48
C HIS A 14 -43.87 25.06 31.40
N PRO A 15 -43.44 25.15 30.13
CA PRO A 15 -43.86 24.10 29.22
C PRO A 15 -42.70 23.36 28.57
N LYS A 16 -42.97 22.08 28.36
CA LYS A 16 -42.17 21.05 27.71
C LYS A 16 -42.01 21.33 26.22
N GLY A 17 -40.82 21.04 25.71
CA GLY A 17 -40.59 20.71 24.30
C GLY A 17 -39.13 20.32 24.10
N PRO A 18 -38.81 19.21 23.41
CA PRO A 18 -37.45 18.99 22.94
C PRO A 18 -37.06 20.20 22.08
N LEU A 19 -35.86 20.75 22.25
CA LEU A 19 -35.28 21.62 21.22
C LEU A 19 -35.26 20.79 19.92
N GLU A 20 -36.27 20.99 19.06
CA GLU A 20 -36.24 20.51 17.68
C GLU A 20 -35.06 21.25 17.04
N GLY A 21 -33.89 20.61 17.05
CA GLY A 21 -32.80 20.99 16.16
C GLY A 21 -33.39 21.16 14.77
N SER A 22 -33.12 22.29 14.14
CA SER A 22 -33.76 22.69 12.89
C SER A 22 -33.78 21.51 11.92
N LYS A 23 -34.96 21.16 11.38
CA LYS A 23 -35.14 20.01 10.44
C LYS A 23 -34.14 20.03 9.26
N ALA A 24 -33.56 21.20 8.98
CA ALA A 24 -32.43 21.38 8.05
C ALA A 24 -31.13 20.68 8.50
N ILE A 25 -30.75 20.75 9.79
CA ILE A 25 -29.52 20.13 10.33
C ILE A 25 -29.62 18.60 10.27
N VAL A 26 -30.79 18.03 10.59
CA VAL A 26 -31.03 16.57 10.55
C VAL A 26 -31.04 16.04 9.10
N ARG A 27 -31.51 16.83 8.13
CA ARG A 27 -31.50 16.45 6.70
C ARG A 27 -30.11 16.46 6.06
N LEU A 28 -29.13 17.15 6.66
CA LEU A 28 -27.76 17.19 6.16
C LEU A 28 -26.92 16.00 6.62
N TYR A 29 -27.32 15.33 7.70
CA TYR A 29 -26.63 14.15 8.22
C TYR A 29 -27.17 12.90 7.53
N ARG A 30 -26.67 12.60 6.33
CA ARG A 30 -26.81 11.26 5.75
C ARG A 30 -25.77 10.37 6.45
N PRO A 31 -26.14 9.37 7.27
CA PRO A 31 -25.17 8.46 7.85
C PRO A 31 -24.42 7.79 6.71
N CYS A 32 -23.15 8.16 6.53
CA CYS A 32 -22.29 7.49 5.60
C CYS A 32 -21.74 6.25 6.31
N ASN A 33 -22.02 5.07 5.76
CA ASN A 33 -21.42 3.85 6.28
C ASN A 33 -19.89 3.99 6.16
N THR A 34 -19.21 4.01 7.30
CA THR A 34 -17.76 4.07 7.37
C THR A 34 -17.21 2.67 7.57
N TYR A 35 -16.20 2.33 6.78
CA TYR A 35 -15.53 1.04 6.81
C TYR A 35 -14.06 1.27 7.17
N SER A 36 -13.66 0.78 8.33
CA SER A 36 -12.30 0.94 8.81
C SER A 36 -11.39 -0.16 8.27
N PHE A 37 -10.14 0.21 7.98
CA PHE A 37 -9.07 -0.71 7.64
C PHE A 37 -7.75 -0.21 8.22
N SER A 38 -6.76 -1.10 8.35
CA SER A 38 -5.49 -0.75 8.98
C SER A 38 -4.29 -1.11 8.11
N PHE A 39 -3.24 -0.32 8.25
CA PHE A 39 -1.90 -0.74 7.88
C PHE A 39 -1.15 -1.16 9.12
N HIS A 40 -0.39 -2.24 9.01
CA HIS A 40 0.64 -2.59 9.98
C HIS A 40 1.96 -2.78 9.26
N THR A 41 3.05 -2.45 9.93
CA THR A 41 4.39 -2.79 9.41
C THR A 41 4.81 -4.16 9.89
N LYS A 42 5.65 -4.81 9.10
CA LYS A 42 6.34 -6.04 9.49
C LYS A 42 7.78 -5.96 9.02
N ARG A 43 8.72 -6.08 9.95
CA ARG A 43 10.13 -6.12 9.61
C ARG A 43 10.52 -7.48 9.03
N ILE A 44 11.27 -7.46 7.93
CA ILE A 44 11.91 -8.67 7.38
C ILE A 44 13.42 -8.55 7.65
N ASN A 45 14.05 -9.68 7.98
CA ASN A 45 15.49 -9.71 8.16
C ASN A 45 16.20 -9.19 6.90
N PRO A 46 17.00 -8.12 7.03
CA PRO A 46 17.73 -7.55 5.90
C PRO A 46 18.69 -8.60 5.33
N TYR A 47 18.54 -8.90 4.05
CA TYR A 47 19.54 -9.66 3.30
C TYR A 47 20.46 -8.66 2.62
N GLU A 48 21.68 -8.49 3.12
CA GLU A 48 22.63 -7.53 2.56
C GLU A 48 23.24 -8.09 1.27
N ILE A 49 22.80 -7.55 0.14
CA ILE A 49 23.52 -7.71 -1.13
C ILE A 49 24.24 -6.40 -1.40
N THR A 50 25.54 -6.50 -1.70
CA THR A 50 26.36 -5.36 -2.12
C THR A 50 26.05 -4.90 -3.55
N ASP A 51 25.15 -5.59 -4.26
CA ASP A 51 24.76 -5.28 -5.62
C ASP A 51 24.04 -3.93 -5.68
N THR A 52 24.60 -3.03 -6.49
CA THR A 52 24.08 -1.69 -6.72
C THR A 52 23.45 -1.54 -8.11
N ARG A 53 23.25 -2.64 -8.85
CA ARG A 53 22.76 -2.61 -10.23
C ARG A 53 21.33 -3.16 -10.31
N GLY A 54 20.55 -2.57 -11.22
CA GLY A 54 19.20 -3.04 -11.55
C GLY A 54 18.31 -3.32 -10.33
N SER A 55 17.66 -4.49 -10.34
CA SER A 55 16.74 -4.95 -9.31
C SER A 55 17.43 -5.30 -7.98
N GLY A 56 18.74 -5.58 -8.00
CA GLY A 56 19.53 -5.88 -6.80
C GLY A 56 19.57 -4.72 -5.80
N THR A 57 19.38 -3.49 -6.29
CA THR A 57 19.35 -2.27 -5.47
C THR A 57 18.34 -2.29 -4.32
N LEU A 58 17.26 -3.06 -4.44
CA LEU A 58 16.26 -3.23 -3.37
C LEU A 58 16.86 -3.81 -2.08
N TYR A 59 17.88 -4.67 -2.21
CA TYR A 59 18.49 -5.38 -1.08
C TYR A 59 19.67 -4.62 -0.47
N ASN A 60 20.01 -3.43 -1.00
CA ASN A 60 21.08 -2.62 -0.46
C ASN A 60 20.60 -1.79 0.74
N THR A 61 20.68 -2.42 1.91
CA THR A 61 20.27 -1.89 3.22
C THR A 61 21.10 -0.69 3.69
N LYS A 62 22.33 -0.57 3.18
CA LYS A 62 23.24 0.55 3.50
C LYS A 62 22.84 1.85 2.82
N LYS A 63 22.19 1.76 1.65
CA LYS A 63 21.84 2.94 0.83
C LYS A 63 20.40 3.39 0.99
N ALA A 64 19.48 2.48 1.29
CA ALA A 64 18.07 2.80 1.32
C ALA A 64 17.26 1.80 2.15
N ARG A 65 16.09 2.26 2.58
CA ARG A 65 15.05 1.42 3.18
C ARG A 65 13.95 1.17 2.16
N TYR A 66 13.30 0.01 2.23
CA TYR A 66 12.12 -0.29 1.44
C TYR A 66 10.88 -0.35 2.32
N PHE A 67 9.74 0.02 1.75
CA PHE A 67 8.42 -0.18 2.34
C PHE A 67 7.54 -0.78 1.26
N LEU A 68 7.23 -2.06 1.36
CA LEU A 68 6.55 -2.82 0.32
C LEU A 68 5.18 -3.26 0.83
N ILE A 69 4.11 -2.79 0.20
CA ILE A 69 2.75 -3.18 0.59
C ILE A 69 2.39 -4.56 0.02
N GLU A 70 1.87 -5.44 0.87
CA GLU A 70 1.27 -6.70 0.45
C GLU A 70 0.00 -6.45 -0.35
N LEU A 71 -0.08 -7.03 -1.55
CA LEU A 71 -1.28 -7.00 -2.37
C LEU A 71 -1.98 -8.34 -2.30
N ASP A 72 -3.27 -8.29 -2.00
CA ASP A 72 -4.12 -9.48 -2.03
C ASP A 72 -4.55 -9.82 -3.47
N GLN A 73 -4.76 -11.11 -3.74
CA GLN A 73 -5.33 -11.63 -4.99
C GLN A 73 -6.72 -11.06 -5.32
N HIS A 74 -7.39 -10.51 -4.32
CA HIS A 74 -8.61 -9.75 -4.48
C HIS A 74 -8.33 -8.26 -4.32
N ALA A 75 -7.37 -7.66 -5.04
CA ALA A 75 -7.04 -6.22 -4.96
C ALA A 75 -8.26 -5.25 -4.99
N ASP A 76 -9.40 -5.78 -5.42
CA ASP A 76 -10.78 -5.38 -5.09
C ASP A 76 -11.24 -5.77 -3.68
N LEU A 77 -10.45 -5.44 -2.66
CA LEU A 77 -10.76 -5.93 -1.32
C LEU A 77 -12.06 -5.27 -0.86
N ASP A 78 -13.07 -6.11 -0.77
CA ASP A 78 -14.18 -5.85 0.12
C ASP A 78 -13.60 -5.82 1.53
N LEU A 79 -13.72 -4.68 2.21
CA LEU A 79 -13.20 -4.46 3.55
C LEU A 79 -13.79 -5.45 4.56
N THR A 80 -14.92 -6.12 4.27
CA THR A 80 -15.40 -7.22 5.12
C THR A 80 -14.61 -8.52 4.97
N ARG A 81 -13.83 -8.68 3.90
CA ARG A 81 -12.98 -9.86 3.68
C ARG A 81 -11.55 -9.65 4.17
N LYS A 82 -11.01 -8.45 3.96
CA LYS A 82 -9.68 -8.07 4.45
C LYS A 82 -9.67 -6.57 4.75
N ASN A 83 -9.55 -6.24 6.03
CA ASN A 83 -9.48 -4.88 6.54
C ASN A 83 -8.08 -4.53 7.08
N PHE A 84 -7.05 -5.33 6.76
CA PHE A 84 -5.68 -5.04 7.18
C PHE A 84 -4.68 -5.31 6.06
N PHE A 85 -3.64 -4.48 6.01
CA PHE A 85 -2.59 -4.51 5.01
C PHE A 85 -1.22 -4.51 5.68
N THR A 86 -0.36 -5.41 5.26
CA THR A 86 1.02 -5.50 5.74
C THR A 86 1.93 -4.64 4.87
N VAL A 87 2.75 -3.81 5.49
CA VAL A 87 3.86 -3.09 4.84
C VAL A 87 5.16 -3.67 5.33
N TYR A 88 5.85 -4.39 4.46
CA TYR A 88 7.12 -5.03 4.76
C TYR A 88 8.26 -4.04 4.62
N THR A 89 9.17 -4.02 5.60
CA THR A 89 10.32 -3.11 5.61
C THR A 89 11.60 -3.82 6.07
N ASN A 90 12.74 -3.34 5.58
CA ASN A 90 14.09 -3.69 6.05
C ASN A 90 14.67 -2.63 7.00
N ASP A 91 13.85 -1.69 7.46
CA ASP A 91 14.31 -0.65 8.37
C ASP A 91 14.63 -1.26 9.74
N ILE A 92 15.92 -1.42 10.02
CA ILE A 92 16.43 -1.96 11.29
C ILE A 92 16.30 -0.97 12.43
N GLU A 93 16.25 0.33 12.12
CA GLU A 93 16.09 1.41 13.09
C GLU A 93 14.63 1.53 13.56
N MET A 94 13.71 0.91 12.82
CA MET A 94 12.32 0.76 13.24
C MET A 94 12.25 -0.27 14.39
N THR A 95 12.14 0.24 15.61
CA THR A 95 12.17 -0.56 16.84
C THR A 95 10.90 -1.39 17.04
N HIS A 96 9.74 -0.88 16.64
CA HIS A 96 8.43 -1.50 16.86
C HIS A 96 7.60 -1.52 15.58
N ASP A 97 6.71 -2.51 15.48
CA ASP A 97 5.71 -2.54 14.43
C ASP A 97 4.71 -1.42 14.64
N HIS A 98 4.55 -0.59 13.62
CA HIS A 98 3.58 0.51 13.58
C HIS A 98 2.25 0.03 13.01
N GLN A 99 1.15 0.49 13.60
CA GLN A 99 -0.20 0.29 13.08
C GLN A 99 -0.93 1.62 12.96
N ARG A 100 -1.72 1.79 11.89
CA ARG A 100 -2.61 2.95 11.74
C ARG A 100 -3.92 2.57 11.07
N ILE A 101 -5.02 3.08 11.61
CA ILE A 101 -6.38 2.87 11.09
C ILE A 101 -6.76 4.03 10.16
N PHE A 102 -7.45 3.68 9.08
CA PHE A 102 -7.99 4.57 8.06
C PHE A 102 -9.47 4.21 7.82
N ASN A 103 -10.25 5.17 7.33
CA ASN A 103 -11.68 4.99 7.09
C ASN A 103 -12.02 5.22 5.62
N SER A 104 -12.84 4.35 5.06
CA SER A 104 -13.40 4.45 3.72
C SER A 104 -14.91 4.65 3.80
N SER A 105 -15.48 5.49 2.93
CA SER A 105 -16.93 5.58 2.73
C SER A 105 -17.50 4.44 1.87
N SER A 106 -16.61 3.62 1.30
CA SER A 106 -16.96 2.48 0.44
C SER A 106 -16.49 1.18 1.06
N LYS A 107 -17.34 0.15 0.96
CA LYS A 107 -17.03 -1.22 1.33
C LYS A 107 -15.90 -1.80 0.46
N LYS A 108 -15.88 -1.46 -0.83
CA LYS A 108 -14.85 -1.87 -1.78
C LYS A 108 -13.79 -0.79 -1.88
N LEU A 109 -12.53 -1.12 -1.59
CA LEU A 109 -11.46 -0.14 -1.56
C LEU A 109 -10.97 0.21 -2.96
N ASN A 110 -10.92 1.51 -3.28
CA ASN A 110 -10.35 1.99 -4.54
C ASN A 110 -8.81 1.90 -4.49
N ILE A 111 -8.17 1.28 -5.49
CA ILE A 111 -6.70 1.14 -5.52
C ILE A 111 -5.96 2.49 -5.46
N ASN A 112 -6.50 3.56 -6.04
CA ASN A 112 -5.93 4.91 -5.92
C ASN A 112 -5.95 5.41 -4.48
N TYR A 113 -7.03 5.11 -3.77
CA TYR A 113 -7.18 5.47 -2.37
C TYR A 113 -6.26 4.61 -1.49
N LEU A 114 -6.20 3.29 -1.73
CA LEU A 114 -5.29 2.38 -1.03
C LEU A 114 -3.82 2.80 -1.19
N ILE A 115 -3.38 3.11 -2.42
CA ILE A 115 -2.00 3.57 -2.66
C ILE A 115 -1.77 4.94 -2.01
N GLY A 116 -2.77 5.82 -2.01
CA GLY A 116 -2.71 7.10 -1.31
C GLY A 116 -2.51 6.92 0.20
N THR A 117 -3.33 6.10 0.85
CA THR A 117 -3.24 5.84 2.29
C THR A 117 -1.96 5.09 2.66
N TYR A 118 -1.49 4.16 1.81
CA TYR A 118 -0.17 3.52 1.94
C TYR A 118 0.98 4.53 1.93
N LEU A 119 0.97 5.50 1.01
CA LEU A 119 1.99 6.55 0.97
C LEU A 119 1.94 7.42 2.23
N THR A 120 0.74 7.83 2.64
CA THR A 120 0.55 8.60 3.88
C THR A 120 1.06 7.85 5.10
N PHE A 121 0.77 6.55 5.20
CA PHE A 121 1.26 5.69 6.27
C PHE A 121 2.79 5.60 6.25
N THR A 122 3.37 5.31 5.09
CA THR A 122 4.81 5.12 4.91
C THR A 122 5.63 6.37 5.23
N PHE A 123 5.18 7.54 4.77
CA PHE A 123 5.89 8.80 5.07
C PHE A 123 5.60 9.34 6.48
N ALA A 124 4.53 8.88 7.14
CA ALA A 124 4.33 9.19 8.55
C ALA A 124 5.32 8.44 9.45
N ILE A 125 5.65 7.19 9.11
CA ILE A 125 6.62 6.38 9.86
C ILE A 125 8.07 6.70 9.45
N ASN A 126 8.34 6.94 8.17
CA ASN A 126 9.66 7.31 7.68
C ASN A 126 9.86 8.83 7.75
N ARG A 127 10.53 9.30 8.81
CA ARG A 127 10.78 10.74 9.07
C ARG A 127 12.00 11.30 8.34
N GLN A 128 12.59 10.57 7.39
CA GLN A 128 13.77 11.02 6.63
C GLN A 128 13.42 12.07 5.57
N PHE A 129 12.14 12.20 5.21
CA PHE A 129 11.67 13.18 4.22
C PHE A 129 10.86 14.28 4.90
N SER A 130 11.15 15.53 4.57
CA SER A 130 10.38 16.66 5.09
C SER A 130 8.93 16.64 4.58
N PRO A 131 7.94 17.11 5.37
CA PRO A 131 6.55 17.17 4.95
C PRO A 131 6.34 17.92 3.63
N ASP A 132 7.09 18.99 3.38
CA ASP A 132 7.02 19.78 2.14
C ASP A 132 7.49 18.97 0.92
N THR A 133 8.57 18.20 1.08
CA THR A 133 9.06 17.29 0.04
C THR A 133 8.01 16.24 -0.28
N VAL A 134 7.45 15.60 0.75
CA VAL A 134 6.40 14.60 0.57
C VAL A 134 5.20 15.22 -0.14
N LYS A 135 4.70 16.37 0.32
CA LYS A 135 3.58 17.09 -0.31
C LYS A 135 3.84 17.42 -1.77
N LYS A 136 5.04 17.89 -2.10
CA LYS A 136 5.46 18.21 -3.48
C LYS A 136 5.40 17.00 -4.42
N TYR A 137 5.87 15.83 -3.96
CA TYR A 137 5.99 14.65 -4.81
C TYR A 137 4.84 13.64 -4.67
N PHE A 138 3.94 13.80 -3.68
CA PHE A 138 2.91 12.83 -3.33
C PHE A 138 2.07 12.37 -4.52
N LYS A 139 1.54 13.34 -5.30
CA LYS A 139 0.71 13.05 -6.48
C LYS A 139 1.47 12.22 -7.52
N ARG A 140 2.75 12.54 -7.72
CA ARG A 140 3.62 11.84 -8.67
C ARG A 140 3.96 10.43 -8.19
N LEU A 141 4.31 10.26 -6.91
CA LEU A 141 4.60 8.95 -6.31
C LEU A 141 3.40 8.02 -6.41
N ARG A 142 2.20 8.52 -6.10
CA ARG A 142 0.94 7.78 -6.26
C ARG A 142 0.75 7.31 -7.70
N GLN A 143 0.93 8.19 -8.67
CA GLN A 143 0.81 7.85 -10.09
C GLN A 143 1.84 6.79 -10.51
N LEU A 144 3.09 6.94 -10.08
CA LEU A 144 4.16 6.00 -10.39
C LEU A 144 3.87 4.60 -9.83
N LEU A 145 3.33 4.51 -8.61
CA LEU A 145 2.92 3.25 -8.00
C LEU A 145 1.74 2.59 -8.72
N LEU A 146 0.77 3.38 -9.19
CA LEU A 146 -0.36 2.85 -9.99
C LEU A 146 0.12 2.28 -11.33
N VAL A 147 1.00 3.00 -12.03
CA VAL A 147 1.61 2.51 -13.27
C VAL A 147 2.44 1.25 -13.00
N LYS A 148 3.19 1.23 -11.89
CA LYS A 148 4.00 0.09 -11.46
C LYS A 148 3.12 -1.13 -11.16
N PHE A 149 2.02 -0.95 -10.45
CA PHE A 149 1.04 -2.00 -10.16
C PHE A 149 0.52 -2.64 -11.44
N LEU A 150 0.07 -1.83 -12.40
CA LEU A 150 -0.44 -2.32 -13.67
C LEU A 150 0.65 -3.05 -14.47
N ALA A 151 1.89 -2.52 -14.48
CA ALA A 151 3.01 -3.15 -15.17
C ALA A 151 3.38 -4.52 -14.58
N ILE A 152 3.33 -4.67 -13.25
CA ILE A 152 3.56 -5.95 -12.57
C ILE A 152 2.47 -6.94 -12.95
N LYS A 153 1.20 -6.52 -12.88
CA LYS A 153 0.08 -7.38 -13.23
C LYS A 153 0.16 -7.86 -14.69
N ASN A 154 0.33 -6.94 -15.63
CA ASN A 154 0.43 -7.28 -17.05
C ASN A 154 1.61 -8.21 -17.34
N ARG A 155 2.72 -8.06 -16.60
CA ARG A 155 3.85 -8.98 -16.70
C ARG A 155 3.46 -10.37 -16.22
N LEU A 156 2.86 -10.50 -15.04
CA LEU A 156 2.48 -11.79 -14.46
C LEU A 156 1.45 -12.56 -15.29
N SER A 157 0.47 -11.85 -15.86
CA SER A 157 -0.57 -12.42 -16.74
C SER A 157 -0.10 -12.65 -18.18
N SER A 158 1.14 -12.30 -18.53
CA SER A 158 1.67 -12.50 -19.88
C SER A 158 2.22 -13.92 -20.03
N ASP A 159 1.86 -14.59 -21.12
CA ASP A 159 2.39 -15.91 -21.48
C ASP A 159 3.69 -15.88 -22.29
N SER A 160 4.27 -14.68 -22.45
CA SER A 160 5.49 -14.50 -23.21
C SER A 160 6.62 -15.38 -22.70
N ILE A 161 7.33 -16.02 -23.63
CA ILE A 161 8.52 -16.83 -23.35
C ILE A 161 9.71 -15.93 -22.96
N LYS A 162 9.65 -14.62 -23.27
CA LYS A 162 10.75 -13.69 -23.00
C LYS A 162 10.88 -13.43 -21.50
N ASN A 163 12.08 -13.63 -20.96
CA ASN A 163 12.44 -13.35 -19.57
C ASN A 163 12.66 -11.85 -19.29
N ARG A 164 11.80 -10.97 -19.82
CA ARG A 164 11.88 -9.54 -19.50
C ARG A 164 11.40 -9.32 -18.07
N GLN A 165 12.28 -8.77 -17.25
CA GLN A 165 12.03 -8.45 -15.84
C GLN A 165 11.24 -7.13 -15.71
N THR A 166 10.28 -7.10 -14.79
CA THR A 166 9.60 -5.88 -14.35
C THR A 166 9.81 -5.72 -12.84
N ASN A 167 10.47 -4.65 -12.40
CA ASN A 167 10.70 -4.44 -10.97
C ASN A 167 9.37 -4.27 -10.20
N THR A 168 9.37 -4.70 -8.94
CA THR A 168 8.19 -4.64 -8.05
C THR A 168 8.05 -3.30 -7.32
N PHE A 169 9.02 -2.41 -7.50
CA PHE A 169 9.15 -1.16 -6.77
C PHE A 169 9.51 0.03 -7.66
N ILE A 170 9.40 1.21 -7.08
CA ILE A 170 9.92 2.49 -7.56
C ILE A 170 10.98 3.00 -6.57
N ARG A 171 11.93 3.77 -7.07
CA ARG A 171 12.92 4.48 -6.27
C ARG A 171 12.49 5.93 -6.14
N PHE A 172 12.49 6.45 -4.92
CA PHE A 172 12.36 7.89 -4.65
C PHE A 172 13.60 8.36 -3.90
N SER A 173 14.13 9.51 -4.31
CA SER A 173 15.29 10.13 -3.66
C SER A 173 15.09 11.63 -3.55
N SER A 174 15.47 12.19 -2.42
CA SER A 174 15.50 13.64 -2.18
C SER A 174 16.69 13.95 -1.29
N GLY A 175 17.60 14.80 -1.76
CA GLY A 175 18.89 15.01 -1.11
C GLY A 175 19.69 13.70 -1.01
N SER A 176 20.19 13.40 0.18
CA SER A 176 20.93 12.16 0.50
C SER A 176 20.03 10.97 0.81
N HIS A 177 18.72 11.17 0.98
CA HIS A 177 17.80 10.12 1.40
C HIS A 177 17.19 9.39 0.21
N VAL A 178 17.12 8.05 0.32
CA VAL A 178 16.57 7.16 -0.70
C VAL A 178 15.59 6.19 -0.03
N ILE A 179 14.42 6.04 -0.65
CA ILE A 179 13.40 5.09 -0.23
C ILE A 179 12.89 4.29 -1.44
N TYR A 180 12.69 3.00 -1.24
CA TYR A 180 12.03 2.14 -2.20
C TYR A 180 10.57 1.91 -1.79
N LEU A 181 9.65 2.21 -2.70
CA LEU A 181 8.21 2.07 -2.49
C LEU A 181 7.69 1.07 -3.51
N GLY A 182 6.86 0.13 -3.11
CA GLY A 182 6.46 -0.93 -4.03
C GLY A 182 5.56 -1.98 -3.43
N PHE A 183 5.53 -3.13 -4.09
CA PHE A 183 4.62 -4.21 -3.78
C PHE A 183 5.39 -5.42 -3.29
N TYR A 184 4.96 -5.96 -2.15
CA TYR A 184 5.56 -7.13 -1.56
C TYR A 184 5.04 -8.39 -2.28
N LEU A 185 6.00 -9.18 -2.75
CA LEU A 185 5.79 -10.46 -3.38
C LEU A 185 6.72 -11.46 -2.68
N PRO A 186 6.19 -12.44 -1.93
CA PRO A 186 7.04 -13.38 -1.20
C PRO A 186 7.78 -14.25 -2.21
N CYS A 187 9.08 -14.47 -1.99
CA CYS A 187 9.87 -15.39 -2.80
C CYS A 187 9.34 -16.84 -2.70
N GLY A 188 8.78 -17.22 -1.55
CA GLY A 188 8.16 -18.53 -1.32
C GLY A 188 9.17 -19.67 -1.18
N MET A 189 8.70 -20.91 -1.28
CA MET A 189 9.55 -22.09 -1.08
C MET A 189 10.62 -22.24 -2.16
N ASN A 190 11.81 -22.66 -1.73
CA ASN A 190 12.85 -23.13 -2.62
C ASN A 190 13.04 -24.62 -2.41
N ASN A 191 12.95 -25.38 -3.50
CA ASN A 191 13.08 -26.83 -3.46
C ASN A 191 14.54 -27.30 -3.64
N LEU A 192 15.53 -26.41 -3.50
CA LEU A 192 16.93 -26.79 -3.62
C LEU A 192 17.39 -27.49 -2.32
N PHE A 193 17.94 -28.70 -2.49
CA PHE A 193 18.54 -29.56 -1.45
C PHE A 193 17.59 -30.28 -0.48
N GLY A 194 16.32 -30.50 -0.82
CA GLY A 194 15.42 -31.35 0.00
C GLY A 194 15.06 -30.80 1.39
N LEU A 195 15.72 -29.74 1.85
CA LEU A 195 15.31 -28.90 2.97
C LEU A 195 14.41 -27.81 2.42
N GLY A 196 13.10 -28.01 2.45
CA GLY A 196 12.10 -27.01 2.07
C GLY A 196 12.13 -25.76 2.96
N LYS A 197 13.17 -24.93 2.81
CA LYS A 197 13.30 -23.66 3.52
C LYS A 197 12.46 -22.61 2.81
N HIS A 198 11.55 -22.00 3.57
CA HIS A 198 10.73 -20.88 3.10
C HIS A 198 11.60 -19.62 2.98
N CYS A 199 11.55 -18.94 1.84
CA CYS A 199 12.23 -17.66 1.65
C CYS A 199 11.25 -16.50 1.88
N ASP A 200 11.51 -15.74 2.94
CA ASP A 200 10.74 -14.55 3.31
C ASP A 200 11.23 -13.27 2.62
N GLN A 201 12.23 -13.36 1.74
CA GLN A 201 12.74 -12.18 1.04
C GLN A 201 11.74 -11.69 -0.01
N PRO A 202 11.58 -10.37 -0.18
CA PRO A 202 10.75 -9.81 -1.24
C PRO A 202 11.36 -10.12 -2.61
N ALA A 203 10.53 -10.42 -3.59
CA ALA A 203 10.95 -10.47 -4.98
C ALA A 203 11.15 -9.04 -5.52
N ALA A 204 12.35 -8.77 -6.06
CA ALA A 204 12.67 -7.46 -6.63
C ALA A 204 12.07 -7.24 -8.01
N PHE A 205 11.69 -8.31 -8.72
CA PHE A 205 11.08 -8.26 -10.04
C PHE A 205 10.12 -9.43 -10.26
N VAL A 206 9.26 -9.26 -11.26
CA VAL A 206 8.36 -10.29 -11.78
C VAL A 206 8.69 -10.61 -13.24
N LEU A 207 8.33 -11.82 -13.64
CA LEU A 207 8.46 -12.39 -14.98
C LEU A 207 7.09 -12.85 -15.51
N SER A 208 7.05 -13.16 -16.80
CA SER A 208 5.89 -13.75 -17.46
C SER A 208 5.55 -15.14 -16.88
N ARG A 209 4.28 -15.55 -16.99
CA ARG A 209 3.72 -16.83 -16.50
C ARG A 209 3.66 -16.95 -14.97
N ASN A 210 3.25 -15.88 -14.29
CA ASN A 210 3.10 -15.86 -12.84
C ASN A 210 4.37 -16.29 -12.08
N ARG A 211 5.52 -15.75 -12.49
CA ARG A 211 6.85 -16.09 -11.94
C ARG A 211 7.52 -14.91 -11.26
N TRP A 212 8.07 -15.12 -10.08
CA TRP A 212 8.93 -14.17 -9.38
C TRP A 212 9.77 -14.88 -8.33
N LYS A 213 10.97 -14.36 -8.09
CA LYS A 213 11.87 -14.81 -7.01
C LYS A 213 12.68 -13.62 -6.52
N CYS A 214 13.22 -13.72 -5.30
CA CYS A 214 14.25 -12.79 -4.87
C CYS A 214 15.55 -13.03 -5.64
N HIS A 215 16.49 -12.09 -5.54
CA HIS A 215 17.74 -12.14 -6.28
C HIS A 215 18.52 -13.46 -6.09
N THR A 216 18.59 -13.98 -4.86
CA THR A 216 19.30 -15.24 -4.56
C THR A 216 18.70 -16.47 -5.23
N HIS A 217 17.38 -16.47 -5.46
CA HIS A 217 16.66 -17.59 -6.04
C HIS A 217 16.33 -17.37 -7.52
N LEU A 218 16.81 -16.26 -8.13
CA LEU A 218 16.66 -16.01 -9.56
C LEU A 218 17.44 -17.01 -10.41
N LEU A 219 18.65 -17.39 -9.99
CA LEU A 219 19.47 -18.39 -10.71
C LEU A 219 18.75 -19.73 -10.86
N ASN A 220 17.80 -20.04 -9.95
CA ASN A 220 16.97 -21.24 -10.04
C ASN A 220 15.89 -21.13 -11.12
N ILE A 221 15.44 -19.92 -11.47
CA ILE A 221 14.51 -19.72 -12.60
C ILE A 221 15.25 -19.90 -13.94
N GLU A 222 16.52 -19.50 -14.02
CA GLU A 222 17.29 -19.52 -15.27
C GLU A 222 17.90 -20.90 -15.56
N ASN A 223 18.40 -21.60 -14.54
CA ASN A 223 18.95 -22.96 -14.68
C ASN A 223 17.89 -24.03 -14.88
N VAL A 224 16.63 -23.70 -14.63
CA VAL A 224 15.53 -24.64 -14.65
C VAL A 224 14.44 -24.05 -15.54
N ASN A 225 14.45 -24.41 -16.82
CA ASN A 225 13.35 -24.20 -17.79
C ASN A 225 12.03 -24.89 -17.35
N LEU A 226 11.80 -25.11 -16.06
CA LEU A 226 10.54 -25.59 -15.54
C LEU A 226 9.57 -24.41 -15.47
N ASN A 227 8.35 -24.65 -15.93
CA ASN A 227 7.17 -23.80 -15.71
C ASN A 227 6.82 -23.78 -14.21
N ILE A 228 7.71 -23.26 -13.35
CA ILE A 228 7.45 -23.12 -11.91
C ILE A 228 6.55 -21.91 -11.75
N GLN A 229 5.24 -22.12 -11.89
CA GLN A 229 4.26 -21.17 -11.42
C GLN A 229 4.40 -21.06 -9.91
N THR A 230 4.56 -19.84 -9.40
CA THR A 230 4.57 -19.67 -7.95
C THR A 230 3.13 -19.83 -7.43
N ASN A 231 2.93 -20.68 -6.43
CA ASN A 231 1.63 -20.81 -5.73
C ASN A 231 1.25 -19.55 -4.92
N SER A 232 2.13 -18.54 -4.88
CA SER A 232 1.90 -17.28 -4.19
C SER A 232 0.88 -16.40 -4.92
N LYS A 233 0.05 -15.74 -4.12
CA LYS A 233 -1.22 -15.09 -4.52
C LYS A 233 -0.97 -13.70 -5.14
N PHE A 234 -1.04 -13.56 -6.46
CA PHE A 234 -1.15 -12.24 -7.12
C PHE A 234 -2.50 -12.12 -7.86
N PRO A 235 -3.17 -10.95 -7.86
CA PRO A 235 -4.52 -10.81 -8.42
C PRO A 235 -4.61 -10.97 -9.94
N SER A 236 -5.40 -11.95 -10.40
CA SER A 236 -5.58 -12.29 -11.83
C SER A 236 -6.78 -11.63 -12.52
N ASN A 237 -7.75 -11.04 -11.81
CA ASN A 237 -9.05 -10.67 -12.40
C ASN A 237 -8.98 -9.51 -13.42
N PRO A 238 -9.36 -9.69 -14.71
CA PRO A 238 -9.31 -8.65 -15.76
C PRO A 238 -10.36 -7.54 -15.66
N ALA A 239 -11.52 -7.76 -15.02
CA ALA A 239 -12.70 -6.88 -15.09
C ALA A 239 -12.53 -5.49 -14.44
N LEU A 240 -11.44 -5.30 -13.73
CA LEU A 240 -11.18 -4.16 -12.86
C LEU A 240 -10.65 -2.90 -13.54
N TYR A 241 -10.20 -3.01 -14.79
CA TYR A 241 -9.24 -2.07 -15.36
C TYR A 241 -9.72 -1.37 -16.62
N LYS A 242 -10.98 -1.59 -17.02
CA LYS A 242 -11.60 -1.00 -18.20
C LYS A 242 -11.65 0.54 -18.17
N CYS A 243 -11.52 1.16 -16.99
CA CYS A 243 -11.60 2.61 -16.80
C CYS A 243 -10.25 3.35 -17.00
N LEU A 244 -9.12 2.66 -17.17
CA LEU A 244 -7.79 3.28 -17.34
C LEU A 244 -7.28 3.27 -18.79
N THR A 245 -8.00 2.62 -19.71
CA THR A 245 -7.59 2.44 -21.11
C THR A 245 -7.97 3.58 -22.04
N ASP A 246 -8.74 4.58 -21.58
CA ASP A 246 -9.29 5.63 -22.44
C ASP A 246 -8.38 6.86 -22.60
N ASN A 247 -7.07 6.74 -22.34
CA ASN A 247 -6.13 7.85 -22.54
C ASN A 247 -5.01 7.47 -23.52
N PRO A 248 -5.20 7.72 -24.84
CA PRO A 248 -4.24 7.36 -25.86
C PRO A 248 -3.14 8.42 -25.96
N ARG A 249 -2.28 8.53 -24.94
CA ARG A 249 -1.05 9.37 -25.02
C ARG A 249 0.02 8.93 -24.03
N ALA A 250 0.45 7.67 -24.13
CA ALA A 250 1.70 7.22 -23.51
C ALA A 250 2.76 7.02 -24.60
N LYS A 251 3.31 8.13 -25.11
CA LYS A 251 4.59 8.07 -25.82
C LYS A 251 5.67 7.62 -24.84
N LYS A 252 6.42 6.62 -25.29
CA LYS A 252 7.54 5.93 -24.67
C LYS A 252 8.55 6.93 -24.11
N VAL A 253 8.60 7.09 -22.79
CA VAL A 253 9.70 7.79 -22.12
C VAL A 253 10.75 6.74 -21.78
N HIS A 254 11.85 6.77 -22.53
CA HIS A 254 13.08 6.10 -22.16
C HIS A 254 13.71 6.88 -20.99
N SER A 255 14.03 6.18 -19.91
CA SER A 255 14.80 6.75 -18.80
C SER A 255 16.27 6.68 -19.16
N THR A 256 16.90 7.83 -19.33
CA THR A 256 18.32 8.09 -19.07
C THR A 256 18.39 8.97 -17.84
#